data_AF-A0A7C2PGZ7-F1
#
_entry.id   AF-A0A7C2PGZ7-F1
#
_cell.length_a   1.000
_cell.length_b   1.000
_cell.length_c   1.000
_cell.angle_alpha   90.00
_cell.angle_beta   90.00
_cell.angle_gamma   90.00
#
_symmetry.space_group_name_H-M   'P 1'
#
loop_
_entity.id
_entity.type
_entity.pdbx_description
1 polymer ?
#
loop_
_entity_poly.entity_id
_entity_poly.type
_entity_poly.pdbx_seq_one_letter_code
_entity_poly.pdbx_strand_id
1 'polypeptide(L)' 'MSKKEMLLNEIEQVPEPLLDEVLDFIHFLKTKIVRERLDTAIASESSLRKDWMRPEEDEAWQDL' A
#
# COMPACT_ATOMS: atom_id res chain seq x y z
N MET A 1 5.60 24.76 -7.23
CA MET A 1 6.33 23.78 -6.41
C MET A 1 5.52 22.50 -6.30
N SER A 2 6.17 21.37 -6.48
CA SER A 2 5.64 20.06 -6.13
C SER A 2 5.57 19.91 -4.62
N LYS A 3 4.59 19.14 -4.11
CA LYS A 3 4.49 18.79 -2.68
C LYS A 3 5.80 18.18 -2.15
N LYS A 4 6.52 17.44 -3.00
CA LYS A 4 7.83 16.85 -2.66
C LYS A 4 8.89 17.93 -2.40
N GLU A 5 8.91 18.99 -3.19
CA GLU A 5 9.88 20.08 -3.06
C GLU A 5 9.62 20.89 -1.78
N MET A 6 8.35 21.15 -1.47
CA MET A 6 7.98 21.82 -0.22
C MET A 6 8.44 21.00 1.00
N LEU A 7 8.27 19.68 0.95
CA LEU A 7 8.63 18.79 2.06
C LEU A 7 10.15 18.72 2.28
N LEU A 8 10.95 18.75 1.20
CA LEU A 8 12.41 18.80 1.30
C LEU A 8 12.87 20.11 1.94
N ASN A 9 12.30 21.25 1.54
CA ASN A 9 12.64 22.55 2.12
C ASN A 9 12.30 22.65 3.61
N GLU A 10 11.20 22.03 4.04
CA GLU A 10 10.83 21.99 5.47
C GLU A 10 11.78 21.07 6.26
N ILE A 11 12.12 19.89 5.73
CA ILE A 11 13.06 18.95 6.37
C ILE A 11 14.43 19.59 6.61
N GLU A 12 14.93 20.40 5.68
CA GLU A 12 16.22 21.09 5.84
C GLU A 12 16.26 22.07 7.03
N GLN A 13 15.10 22.57 7.48
CA GLN A 13 15.01 23.49 8.62
C GLN A 13 14.67 22.80 9.95
N VAL A 14 14.41 21.49 9.92
CA VAL A 14 14.02 20.72 11.10
C VAL A 14 15.27 20.25 11.87
N PRO A 15 15.31 20.44 13.21
CA PRO A 15 16.37 19.90 14.05
C PRO A 15 16.46 18.37 13.98
N GLU A 16 17.67 17.80 14.00
CA GLU A 16 17.94 16.35 13.98
C GLU A 16 17.01 15.51 14.90
N PRO A 17 16.74 15.91 16.16
CA PRO A 17 15.87 15.12 17.05
C PRO A 17 14.43 14.95 16.55
N LEU A 18 13.94 15.86 15.72
CA LEU A 18 12.61 15.80 15.13
C LEU A 18 12.64 15.13 13.75
N LEU A 19 13.81 15.02 13.10
CA LEU A 19 13.95 14.27 11.85
C LEU A 19 13.69 12.78 12.05
N ASP A 20 14.08 12.23 13.21
CA ASP A 20 13.77 10.85 13.57
C ASP A 20 12.25 10.61 13.60
N GLU A 21 11.48 11.50 14.23
CA GLU A 21 10.01 11.40 14.25
C GLU A 21 9.39 11.51 12.85
N VAL A 22 9.93 12.39 12.01
CA VAL A 22 9.47 12.55 10.61
C VAL A 22 9.77 11.28 9.79
N LEU A 23 10.97 10.70 9.95
CA LEU A 23 11.35 9.46 9.29
C LEU A 23 10.45 8.29 9.73
N ASP A 24 10.20 8.15 11.02
CA ASP A 24 9.29 7.15 11.57
C ASP A 24 7.89 7.28 10.97
N PHE A 25 7.38 8.51 10.86
CA PHE A 25 6.06 8.74 10.26
C PHE A 25 6.03 8.37 8.77
N ILE A 26 7.10 8.67 8.01
CA ILE A 26 7.21 8.27 6.60
C ILE A 26 7.24 6.73 6.48
N HIS A 27 7.97 6.04 7.34
CA HIS A 27 8.01 4.57 7.38
C HIS A 27 6.65 3.96 7.74
N PHE A 28 5.95 4.56 8.69
CA PHE A 28 4.59 4.19 9.05
C PHE A 28 3.64 4.31 7.85
N LEU A 29 3.66 5.44 7.12
CA LEU A 29 2.79 5.64 5.95
C LEU A 29 3.07 4.63 4.83
N LYS A 30 4.35 4.32 4.56
CA LYS A 30 4.72 3.29 3.58
C LYS A 30 4.16 1.93 3.97
N THR A 31 4.27 1.57 5.25
CA THR A 31 3.76 0.29 5.77
C THR A 31 2.23 0.24 5.73
N LYS A 32 1.56 1.35 6.07
CA LYS A 32 0.10 1.46 6.02
C LYS A 32 -0.45 1.20 4.62
N ILE A 33 0.16 1.75 3.58
CA ILE A 33 -0.26 1.52 2.19
C ILE A 33 -0.16 0.04 1.80
N VAL A 34 0.92 -0.64 2.21
CA VAL A 34 1.09 -2.08 1.94
C VAL A 34 0.03 -2.89 2.68
N ARG A 35 -0.24 -2.55 3.94
CA ARG A 35 -1.23 -3.23 4.77
C ARG A 35 -2.66 -3.03 4.27
N GLU A 36 -3.05 -1.81 3.89
CA GLU A 36 -4.38 -1.54 3.32
C GLU A 36 -4.61 -2.31 2.01
N ARG A 37 -3.59 -2.43 1.16
CA ARG A 37 -3.65 -3.25 -0.07
C ARG A 37 -3.82 -4.73 0.26
N LEU A 38 -3.09 -5.23 1.25
CA LEU A 38 -3.19 -6.62 1.70
C LEU A 38 -4.56 -6.91 2.31
N ASP A 39 -5.06 -6.04 3.18
CA ASP A 39 -6.38 -6.16 3.82
C ASP A 39 -7.51 -6.15 2.77
N THR A 40 -7.37 -5.32 1.72
CA THR A 40 -8.31 -5.32 0.58
C THR A 40 -8.26 -6.64 -0.20
N ALA A 41 -7.08 -7.18 -0.46
CA ALA A 41 -6.91 -8.46 -1.12
C ALA A 41 -7.54 -9.61 -0.32
N ILE A 42 -7.29 -9.65 1.00
CA ILE A 42 -7.86 -10.65 1.92
C ILE A 42 -9.39 -10.50 2.01
N ALA A 43 -9.91 -9.27 2.13
CA ALA A 43 -11.36 -9.05 2.15
C ALA A 43 -12.05 -9.52 0.86
N SER A 44 -11.36 -9.37 -0.27
CA SER A 44 -11.85 -9.77 -1.59
C SER A 44 -11.83 -11.30 -1.77
N GLU A 45 -10.92 -12.02 -1.10
CA GLU A 45 -10.75 -13.47 -1.19
C GLU A 45 -12.08 -14.23 -1.00
N SER A 46 -12.86 -13.89 0.04
CA SER A 46 -14.12 -14.58 0.36
C SER A 46 -15.22 -14.38 -0.70
N SER A 47 -15.18 -13.27 -1.42
CA SER A 47 -16.11 -12.95 -2.51
C SER A 47 -15.66 -13.60 -3.80
N LEU A 48 -14.37 -13.50 -4.15
CA LEU A 48 -13.82 -14.11 -5.37
C LEU A 48 -13.86 -15.64 -5.31
N ARG A 49 -13.58 -16.25 -4.15
CA ARG A 49 -13.54 -17.72 -4.01
C ARG A 49 -14.84 -18.42 -4.45
N LYS A 50 -15.99 -17.76 -4.32
CA LYS A 50 -17.30 -18.32 -4.70
C LYS A 50 -17.48 -18.50 -6.20
N ASP A 51 -16.88 -17.61 -6.97
CA ASP A 51 -17.01 -17.59 -8.42
C ASP A 51 -15.77 -18.18 -9.10
N TRP A 52 -14.57 -17.99 -8.52
CA TRP A 52 -13.28 -18.43 -9.07
C TRP A 52 -12.97 -19.92 -8.85
N MET A 53 -13.50 -20.58 -7.82
CA MET A 53 -13.27 -22.01 -7.56
C MET A 53 -14.26 -22.93 -8.31
N ARG A 54 -14.82 -22.43 -9.40
CA ARG A 54 -15.77 -23.17 -10.22
C ARG A 54 -15.01 -23.90 -11.34
N PRO A 55 -15.32 -25.17 -11.62
CA PRO A 55 -14.64 -25.92 -12.67
C PRO A 55 -14.79 -25.26 -14.06
N GLU A 56 -15.85 -24.48 -14.28
CA GLU A 56 -16.06 -23.71 -15.50
C GLU A 56 -15.06 -22.55 -15.67
N GLU A 57 -14.60 -21.97 -14.56
CA GLU A 57 -13.53 -20.96 -14.60
C GLU A 57 -12.18 -21.65 -14.79
N ASP A 58 -11.90 -22.79 -14.15
CA ASP A 58 -10.66 -23.53 -14.40
C ASP A 58 -10.48 -23.89 -15.89
N GLU A 59 -11.57 -24.19 -16.61
CA GLU A 59 -11.55 -24.36 -18.07
C GLU A 59 -11.29 -23.04 -18.82
N ALA A 60 -11.98 -21.95 -18.45
CA ALA A 60 -11.83 -20.65 -19.11
C ALA A 60 -10.43 -20.03 -18.96
N TRP A 61 -9.70 -20.40 -17.91
CA TRP A 61 -8.35 -19.92 -17.61
C TRP A 61 -7.23 -20.79 -18.17
N GLN A 62 -7.53 -21.96 -18.77
CA GLN A 62 -6.49 -22.84 -19.35
C GLN A 62 -5.76 -22.24 -20.56
N ASP A 63 -6.40 -21.29 -21.26
CA ASP A 63 -5.90 -20.71 -22.51
C ASP A 63 -5.33 -19.29 -22.36
N LEU A 64 -5.12 -18.81 -21.13
CA LEU A 64 -4.55 -17.49 -20.79
C LEU A 64 -3.07 -17.57 -20.37
#